data_AF-A0A1A9RA98-F1
#
_entry.id   AF-A0A1A9RA98-F1
#
_cell.length_a   1.000
_cell.length_b   1.000
_cell.length_c   1.000
_cell.angle_alpha   90.00
_cell.angle_beta   90.00
_cell.angle_gamma   90.00
#
_symmetry.space_group_name_H-M   'P 1'
#
loop_
_entity.id
_entity.type
_entity.pdbx_description
1 polymer ?
#
loop_
_entity_poly.entity_id
_entity_poly.type
_entity_poly.pdbx_seq_one_letter_code
_entity_poly.pdbx_strand_id
1 'polypeptide(L)'
;MDTAYCTADGTPYYIANFAQLSESEIASKRRQLICVECRWPAYFKRAATSGQGACFGARPHAPTCSLGAPPSKKGPGSNEVQDILRNPMNHIRIDINYGAHDKVNGDPSDVDKANTRGGRFTGDGPRGPSPMNRRLRPLLKALIESEQFRNSNIIVELPRYTSLPANQLFVNFDAVDEGLANEFRGYWGLIFDTGMSADGSFWLNTGKYDDLSILITPEKYDDFKRKFNFQLDRELEGMHLLVLGKLRKAWSGKLIIDVDDVDRCALCDD
;
A
#
# COMPACT_ATOMS: atom_id res chain seq x y z
N MET A 1 -11.02 0.58 -15.99
CA MET A 1 -11.04 -0.07 -17.33
C MET A 1 -12.22 -1.03 -17.36
N ASP A 2 -12.86 -1.24 -18.53
CA ASP A 2 -14.11 -2.02 -18.61
C ASP A 2 -13.91 -3.50 -18.98
N THR A 3 -12.70 -3.85 -19.39
CA THR A 3 -12.31 -5.20 -19.80
C THR A 3 -10.96 -5.58 -19.18
N ALA A 4 -10.85 -6.84 -18.75
CA ALA A 4 -9.59 -7.46 -18.33
C ALA A 4 -9.38 -8.78 -19.06
N TYR A 5 -8.14 -9.14 -19.33
CA TYR A 5 -7.78 -10.43 -19.94
C TYR A 5 -7.42 -11.41 -18.83
N CYS A 6 -8.03 -12.60 -18.80
CA CYS A 6 -7.65 -13.65 -17.88
C CYS A 6 -6.60 -14.57 -18.51
N THR A 7 -5.44 -14.71 -17.86
CA THR A 7 -4.36 -15.58 -18.37
C THR A 7 -4.63 -17.06 -18.15
N ALA A 8 -5.59 -17.41 -17.27
CA ALA A 8 -5.94 -18.80 -16.95
C ALA A 8 -6.57 -19.52 -18.14
N ASP A 9 -7.44 -18.81 -18.86
CA ASP A 9 -8.28 -19.35 -19.92
C ASP A 9 -8.13 -18.60 -21.25
N GLY A 10 -7.30 -17.55 -21.28
CA GLY A 10 -7.07 -16.73 -22.47
C GLY A 10 -8.27 -15.86 -22.88
N THR A 11 -9.21 -15.61 -21.98
CA THR A 11 -10.48 -14.96 -22.31
C THR A 11 -10.52 -13.49 -21.85
N PRO A 12 -10.92 -12.54 -22.71
CA PRO A 12 -11.26 -11.19 -22.27
C PRO A 12 -12.64 -11.18 -21.59
N TYR A 13 -12.70 -10.59 -20.40
CA TYR A 13 -13.92 -10.45 -19.62
C TYR A 13 -14.35 -8.98 -19.54
N TYR A 14 -15.63 -8.73 -19.79
CA TYR A 14 -16.29 -7.47 -19.42
C TYR A 14 -16.76 -7.53 -17.97
N ILE A 15 -16.80 -6.38 -17.29
CA ILE A 15 -17.21 -6.27 -15.88
C ILE A 15 -18.54 -7.00 -15.63
N ALA A 16 -19.55 -6.75 -16.46
CA ALA A 16 -20.89 -7.33 -16.28
C ALA A 16 -20.88 -8.86 -16.28
N ASN A 17 -20.05 -9.48 -17.14
CA ASN A 17 -19.96 -10.93 -17.24
C ASN A 17 -19.10 -11.51 -16.11
N PHE A 18 -17.99 -10.85 -15.76
CA PHE A 18 -17.11 -11.31 -14.69
C PHE A 18 -17.79 -11.24 -13.32
N ALA A 19 -18.59 -10.21 -13.08
CA ALA A 19 -19.33 -10.04 -11.83
C ALA A 19 -20.45 -11.08 -11.64
N GLN A 20 -20.87 -11.76 -12.71
CA GLN A 20 -21.88 -12.82 -12.67
C GLN A 20 -21.29 -14.22 -12.47
N LEU A 21 -19.96 -14.37 -12.55
CA LEU A 21 -19.29 -15.64 -12.28
C LEU A 21 -19.53 -16.08 -10.83
N SER A 22 -19.45 -17.39 -10.60
CA SER A 22 -19.52 -17.92 -9.24
C SER A 22 -18.36 -17.39 -8.37
N GLU A 23 -18.53 -17.41 -7.05
CA GLU A 23 -17.47 -16.95 -6.14
C GLU A 23 -16.16 -17.74 -6.31
N SER A 24 -16.27 -19.04 -6.58
CA SER A 24 -15.12 -19.91 -6.85
C SER A 24 -14.39 -19.55 -8.15
N GLU A 25 -15.14 -19.22 -9.21
CA GLU A 25 -14.55 -18.76 -10.47
C GLU A 25 -13.88 -17.39 -10.31
N ILE A 26 -14.51 -16.46 -9.58
CA ILE A 26 -13.91 -15.16 -9.29
C ILE A 26 -12.62 -15.34 -8.49
N ALA A 27 -12.64 -16.16 -7.43
CA ALA A 27 -11.47 -16.41 -6.59
C ALA A 27 -10.28 -16.99 -7.39
N SER A 28 -10.56 -17.96 -8.29
CA SER A 28 -9.52 -18.58 -9.12
C SER A 28 -8.99 -17.66 -10.23
N LYS A 29 -9.84 -16.80 -10.80
CA LYS A 29 -9.46 -15.92 -11.92
C LYS A 29 -8.90 -14.57 -11.51
N ARG A 30 -9.29 -14.01 -10.35
CA ARG A 30 -8.98 -12.61 -9.97
C ARG A 30 -7.49 -12.29 -9.87
N ARG A 31 -6.67 -13.28 -9.52
CA ARG A 31 -5.19 -13.18 -9.45
C ARG A 31 -4.50 -13.32 -10.82
N GLN A 32 -5.27 -13.67 -11.86
CA GLN A 32 -4.80 -13.93 -13.22
C GLN A 32 -5.31 -12.90 -14.22
N LEU A 33 -5.79 -11.76 -13.73
CA LEU A 33 -6.27 -10.68 -14.58
C LEU A 33 -5.09 -9.79 -14.98
N ILE A 34 -5.07 -9.40 -16.25
CA ILE A 34 -4.15 -8.41 -16.78
C ILE A 34 -4.88 -7.40 -17.66
N CYS A 35 -4.29 -6.22 -17.81
CA CYS A 35 -4.76 -5.22 -18.75
C CYS A 35 -4.74 -5.78 -20.19
N VAL A 36 -5.82 -5.57 -20.95
CA VAL A 36 -5.95 -6.04 -22.34
C VAL A 36 -4.94 -5.36 -23.29
N GLU A 37 -4.49 -4.14 -22.97
CA GLU A 37 -3.51 -3.41 -23.79
C GLU A 37 -2.09 -3.68 -23.33
N CYS A 38 -1.73 -3.24 -22.12
CA CYS A 38 -0.35 -3.28 -21.67
C CYS A 38 0.07 -4.59 -21.02
N ARG A 39 -0.86 -5.54 -20.80
CA ARG A 39 -0.62 -6.84 -20.18
C ARG A 39 -0.10 -6.79 -18.73
N TRP A 40 -0.16 -5.62 -18.07
CA TRP A 40 0.23 -5.48 -16.65
C TRP A 40 -0.85 -6.05 -15.73
N PRO A 41 -0.49 -6.49 -14.51
CA PRO A 41 -1.44 -7.03 -13.54
C PRO A 41 -2.66 -6.14 -13.34
N ALA A 42 -3.81 -6.79 -13.29
CA ALA A 42 -5.10 -6.17 -13.09
C ALA A 42 -5.81 -6.84 -11.92
N TYR A 43 -6.84 -6.16 -11.42
CA TYR A 43 -7.68 -6.65 -10.35
C TYR A 43 -9.14 -6.36 -10.62
N PHE A 44 -9.98 -7.14 -9.96
CA PHE A 44 -11.42 -6.97 -9.94
C PHE A 44 -11.84 -6.44 -8.57
N LYS A 45 -12.54 -5.30 -8.58
CA LYS A 45 -13.20 -4.72 -7.41
C LYS A 45 -14.71 -4.92 -7.56
N ARG A 46 -15.33 -5.49 -6.53
CA ARG A 46 -16.78 -5.69 -6.49
C ARG A 46 -17.51 -4.35 -6.34
N ALA A 47 -18.79 -4.35 -6.69
CA ALA A 47 -19.64 -3.19 -6.46
C ALA A 47 -19.66 -2.83 -4.96
N ALA A 48 -19.43 -1.56 -4.67
CA ALA A 48 -19.49 -1.02 -3.32
C ALA A 48 -20.96 -0.79 -2.92
N THR A 49 -21.23 -0.87 -1.62
CA THR A 49 -22.56 -0.56 -1.06
C THR A 49 -22.94 0.92 -1.22
N SER A 50 -21.93 1.78 -1.39
CA SER A 50 -22.08 3.23 -1.63
C SER A 50 -22.56 3.57 -3.06
N GLY A 51 -22.82 2.57 -3.91
CA GLY A 51 -23.33 2.76 -5.27
C GLY A 51 -22.25 2.81 -6.35
N GLN A 52 -20.96 2.68 -6.01
CA GLN A 52 -19.93 2.47 -7.01
C GLN A 52 -20.08 1.06 -7.62
N GLY A 53 -20.22 0.99 -8.95
CA GLY A 53 -20.30 -0.28 -9.67
C GLY A 53 -19.02 -1.10 -9.56
N ALA A 54 -19.11 -2.40 -9.84
CA ALA A 54 -17.94 -3.25 -9.98
C ALA A 54 -17.01 -2.70 -11.08
N CYS A 55 -15.71 -2.87 -10.93
CA CYS A 55 -14.76 -2.39 -11.92
C CYS A 55 -13.52 -3.28 -12.01
N PHE A 56 -12.85 -3.18 -13.15
CA PHE A 56 -11.47 -3.60 -13.24
C PHE A 56 -10.54 -2.40 -13.08
N GLY A 57 -9.47 -2.60 -12.32
CA GLY A 57 -8.36 -1.66 -12.19
C GLY A 57 -7.04 -2.34 -12.54
N ALA A 58 -6.08 -1.54 -13.00
CA ALA A 58 -4.69 -1.96 -13.13
C ALA A 58 -3.85 -0.75 -12.77
N ARG A 59 -3.03 -0.88 -11.72
CA ARG A 59 -2.00 0.11 -11.40
C ARG A 59 -0.77 -0.61 -10.86
N PRO A 60 0.43 -0.25 -11.33
CA PRO A 60 0.69 0.66 -12.46
C PRO A 60 0.22 0.10 -13.82
N HIS A 61 0.02 0.99 -14.78
CA HIS A 61 -0.04 0.64 -16.20
C HIS A 61 1.32 0.94 -16.84
N ALA A 62 1.59 0.35 -18.02
CA ALA A 62 2.71 0.81 -18.83
C ALA A 62 2.55 2.30 -19.20
N PRO A 63 3.64 3.09 -19.29
CA PRO A 63 3.56 4.54 -19.55
C PRO A 63 2.79 4.95 -20.80
N THR A 64 2.69 4.05 -21.78
CA THR A 64 2.02 4.26 -23.07
C THR A 64 0.65 3.58 -23.16
N CYS A 65 0.13 3.02 -22.07
CA CYS A 65 -1.17 2.36 -22.05
C CYS A 65 -2.30 3.37 -22.11
N SER A 66 -3.24 3.22 -23.04
CA SER A 66 -4.35 4.17 -23.20
C SER A 66 -5.40 4.00 -22.10
N LEU A 67 -5.52 2.79 -21.56
CA LEU A 67 -6.37 2.47 -20.41
C LEU A 67 -5.82 2.98 -19.06
N GLY A 68 -4.57 3.43 -19.04
CA GLY A 68 -3.97 3.99 -17.84
C GLY A 68 -4.52 5.38 -17.55
N ALA A 69 -4.94 5.61 -16.30
CA ALA A 69 -5.24 6.96 -15.86
C ALA A 69 -3.96 7.82 -16.04
N PRO A 70 -4.03 8.96 -16.74
CA PRO A 70 -2.87 9.82 -16.88
C PRO A 70 -2.36 10.19 -15.49
N PRO A 71 -1.03 10.20 -15.25
CA PRO A 71 -0.49 10.61 -13.97
C PRO A 71 -1.04 12.01 -13.69
N SER A 72 -1.80 12.13 -12.59
CA SER A 72 -2.46 13.40 -12.27
C SER A 72 -1.41 14.51 -12.23
N LYS A 73 -1.42 15.41 -13.22
CA LYS A 73 -0.34 16.42 -13.38
C LYS A 73 -0.22 17.39 -12.20
N LYS A 74 -1.17 17.38 -11.25
CA LYS A 74 -1.18 18.17 -10.01
C LYS A 74 -2.00 17.49 -8.89
N GLY A 75 -1.84 16.18 -8.69
CA GLY A 75 -2.29 15.56 -7.44
C GLY A 75 -1.25 15.84 -6.33
N PRO A 76 -1.64 16.08 -5.06
CA PRO A 76 -0.70 16.33 -3.97
C PRO A 76 0.39 15.25 -3.82
N GLY A 77 0.14 14.01 -4.28
CA GLY A 77 1.12 12.91 -4.24
C GLY A 77 2.19 12.90 -5.35
N SER A 78 1.94 13.52 -6.50
CA SER A 78 2.92 13.51 -7.63
C SER A 78 4.21 14.26 -7.29
N ASN A 79 4.09 15.34 -6.51
CA ASN A 79 5.24 16.06 -5.97
C ASN A 79 5.94 15.25 -4.88
N GLU A 80 5.22 14.48 -4.06
CA GLU A 80 5.81 13.69 -2.97
C GLU A 80 6.77 12.62 -3.51
N VAL A 81 6.40 11.92 -4.59
CA VAL A 81 7.25 10.91 -5.23
C VAL A 81 8.49 11.56 -5.86
N GLN A 82 8.34 12.69 -6.55
CA GLN A 82 9.49 13.42 -7.08
C GLN A 82 10.41 13.95 -5.98
N ASP A 83 9.86 14.42 -4.86
CA ASP A 83 10.64 14.89 -3.72
C ASP A 83 11.45 13.75 -3.08
N ILE A 84 10.86 12.54 -2.99
CA ILE A 84 11.57 11.34 -2.53
C ILE A 84 12.77 11.04 -3.43
N LEU A 85 12.58 11.07 -4.75
CA LEU A 85 13.63 10.76 -5.73
C LEU A 85 14.70 11.85 -5.84
N ARG A 86 14.33 13.12 -5.62
CA ARG A 86 15.25 14.27 -5.65
C ARG A 86 15.94 14.51 -4.31
N ASN A 87 15.67 13.69 -3.29
CA ASN A 87 16.25 13.85 -1.97
C ASN A 87 17.79 13.76 -2.06
N PRO A 88 18.53 14.87 -1.86
CA PRO A 88 19.97 14.91 -2.09
C PRO A 88 20.75 13.99 -1.15
N MET A 89 20.13 13.57 -0.03
CA MET A 89 20.76 12.72 0.96
C MET A 89 20.66 11.23 0.68
N ASN A 90 19.78 10.82 -0.25
CA ASN A 90 19.43 9.41 -0.41
C ASN A 90 19.12 8.73 0.94
N HIS A 91 18.52 9.46 1.88
CA HIS A 91 18.19 8.97 3.22
C HIS A 91 16.80 9.43 3.66
N ILE A 92 15.94 8.46 3.98
CA ILE A 92 14.56 8.67 4.42
C ILE A 92 14.41 8.05 5.79
N ARG A 93 13.79 8.77 6.73
CA ARG A 93 13.40 8.23 8.03
C ARG A 93 11.89 8.05 8.08
N ILE A 94 11.45 6.85 8.45
CA ILE A 94 10.02 6.56 8.58
C ILE A 94 9.51 7.13 9.91
N ASP A 95 8.49 7.98 9.82
CA ASP A 95 7.77 8.50 10.99
C ASP A 95 6.66 7.52 11.39
N ILE A 96 6.96 6.69 12.40
CA ILE A 96 6.06 5.65 12.94
C ILE A 96 5.20 6.14 14.13
N ASN A 97 5.43 7.35 14.65
CA ASN A 97 4.78 7.83 15.89
C ASN A 97 3.64 8.84 15.64
N TYR A 98 3.21 9.01 14.39
CA TYR A 98 2.23 10.05 14.04
C TYR A 98 0.81 9.61 14.45
N GLY A 99 0.49 9.83 15.74
CA GLY A 99 -0.76 9.47 16.43
C GLY A 99 -0.63 9.49 17.95
N ALA A 100 0.59 9.44 18.50
CA ALA A 100 0.86 9.39 19.95
C ALA A 100 0.80 10.76 20.67
N HIS A 101 0.55 11.85 19.95
CA HIS A 101 0.24 13.15 20.55
C HIS A 101 -0.71 13.91 19.63
N ASP A 102 -1.89 14.25 20.13
CA ASP A 102 -2.60 15.44 19.64
C ASP A 102 -1.62 16.61 19.74
N LYS A 103 -1.29 17.21 18.60
CA LYS A 103 -0.96 18.64 18.65
C LYS A 103 -2.28 19.31 19.01
N VAL A 104 -2.48 19.53 20.30
CA VAL A 104 -3.42 20.50 20.83
C VAL A 104 -3.19 21.76 20.01
N ASN A 105 -4.14 22.08 19.12
CA ASN A 105 -4.21 23.43 18.59
C ASN A 105 -4.29 24.31 19.83
N GLY A 106 -3.30 25.18 20.00
CA GLY A 106 -3.18 26.05 21.15
C GLY A 106 -4.52 26.72 21.46
N ASP A 107 -4.80 26.81 22.75
CA ASP A 107 -5.92 27.52 23.35
C ASP A 107 -6.26 28.81 22.55
N PRO A 108 -7.54 29.04 22.16
CA PRO A 108 -7.94 30.21 21.36
C PRO A 108 -7.77 31.57 22.06
N SER A 109 -7.16 31.62 23.25
CA SER A 109 -6.97 32.83 24.02
C SER A 109 -5.69 33.63 23.70
N ASP A 110 -4.77 33.11 22.88
CA ASP A 110 -3.62 33.89 22.39
C ASP A 110 -3.95 34.61 21.07
N VAL A 111 -4.76 35.64 21.20
CA VAL A 111 -5.04 36.61 20.14
C VAL A 111 -3.88 37.59 20.07
N ASP A 112 -2.78 37.23 19.41
CA ASP A 112 -1.95 38.27 18.79
C ASP A 112 -1.06 37.81 17.63
N LYS A 113 -1.31 38.47 16.49
CA LYS A 113 -0.48 38.59 15.27
C LYS A 113 -0.42 37.38 14.34
N ALA A 114 -1.47 37.30 13.51
CA ALA A 114 -1.36 36.75 12.17
C ALA A 114 -0.29 37.50 11.35
N ASN A 115 0.77 36.78 10.94
CA ASN A 115 1.28 36.89 9.58
C ASN A 115 2.15 35.70 9.18
N THR A 116 1.67 35.04 8.14
CA THR A 116 2.34 34.15 7.20
C THR A 116 3.86 34.37 7.07
N ARG A 117 4.66 33.36 7.43
CA ARG A 117 5.96 32.99 6.80
C ARG A 117 6.60 31.83 7.56
N GLY A 118 7.15 30.87 6.80
CA GLY A 118 7.89 29.73 7.34
C GLY A 118 8.93 30.18 8.37
N GLY A 119 8.90 29.52 9.53
CA GLY A 119 9.79 29.82 10.64
C GLY A 119 11.25 29.73 10.23
N ARG A 120 11.94 30.87 10.27
CA ARG A 120 13.38 30.97 10.08
C ARG A 120 14.05 30.52 11.37
N PHE A 121 14.59 29.30 11.37
CA PHE A 121 15.40 28.79 12.49
C PHE A 121 16.75 29.52 12.52
N THR A 122 16.98 30.28 13.59
CA THR A 122 18.28 30.85 13.96
C THR A 122 19.03 29.82 14.80
N GLY A 123 19.94 29.09 14.17
CA GLY A 123 20.91 28.22 14.85
C GLY A 123 22.20 28.24 14.05
N ASP A 124 23.25 28.79 14.66
CA ASP A 124 24.59 28.92 14.08
C ASP A 124 25.37 27.62 14.38
N GLY A 125 25.37 26.72 13.40
CA GLY A 125 26.13 25.47 13.41
C GLY A 125 26.14 24.90 12.00
N PRO A 126 27.20 24.17 11.59
CA PRO A 126 27.22 23.55 10.27
C PRO A 126 26.04 22.60 10.17
N ARG A 127 25.06 22.92 9.32
CA ARG A 127 23.90 22.06 9.04
C ARG A 127 24.43 20.79 8.40
N GLY A 128 24.64 19.77 9.21
CA GLY A 128 24.64 18.39 8.75
C GLY A 128 23.31 18.14 8.03
N PRO A 129 23.31 17.52 6.86
CA PRO A 129 22.11 17.40 6.07
C PRO A 129 21.07 16.53 6.80
N SER A 130 19.85 17.06 6.95
CA SER A 130 18.81 16.42 7.76
C SER A 130 18.11 15.30 6.98
N PRO A 131 17.86 14.13 7.59
CA PRO A 131 17.09 13.06 6.96
C PRO A 131 15.67 13.52 6.65
N MET A 132 15.13 13.05 5.52
CA MET A 132 13.77 13.36 5.14
C MET A 132 12.80 12.46 5.91
N ASN A 133 11.97 13.04 6.78
CA ASN A 133 10.93 12.29 7.46
C ASN A 133 9.75 12.03 6.51
N ARG A 134 9.30 10.78 6.41
CA ARG A 134 8.16 10.37 5.57
C ARG A 134 7.22 9.44 6.32
N ARG A 135 5.92 9.60 6.05
CA ARG A 135 4.88 8.66 6.47
C ARG A 135 4.81 7.47 5.51
N LEU A 136 4.15 6.40 5.93
CA LEU A 136 4.01 5.18 5.14
C LEU A 136 3.19 5.38 3.85
N ARG A 137 2.12 6.19 3.87
CA ARG A 137 1.26 6.35 2.69
C ARG A 137 1.98 7.00 1.49
N PRO A 138 2.76 8.10 1.63
CA PRO A 138 3.60 8.60 0.54
C PRO A 138 4.63 7.59 0.03
N LEU A 139 5.20 6.75 0.92
CA LEU A 139 6.13 5.70 0.52
C LEU A 139 5.42 4.60 -0.29
N LEU A 140 4.24 4.17 0.12
CA LEU A 140 3.40 3.25 -0.65
C LEU A 140 3.09 3.80 -2.04
N LYS A 141 2.73 5.09 -2.16
CA LYS A 141 2.53 5.72 -3.48
C LYS A 141 3.80 5.69 -4.33
N ALA A 142 4.95 6.02 -3.75
CA ALA A 142 6.22 5.94 -4.46
C ALA A 142 6.54 4.51 -4.90
N LEU A 143 6.23 3.50 -4.09
CA LEU A 143 6.39 2.08 -4.43
C LEU A 143 5.48 1.67 -5.59
N ILE A 144 4.24 2.16 -5.65
CA ILE A 144 3.30 1.88 -6.76
C ILE A 144 3.78 2.57 -8.05
N GLU A 145 4.11 3.86 -7.98
CA GLU A 145 4.28 4.72 -9.15
C GLU A 145 5.70 4.73 -9.74
N SER A 146 6.73 4.46 -8.93
CA SER A 146 8.13 4.67 -9.33
C SER A 146 8.98 3.41 -9.24
N GLU A 147 9.29 2.85 -10.41
CA GLU A 147 10.29 1.78 -10.51
C GLU A 147 11.67 2.24 -10.06
N GLN A 148 12.01 3.50 -10.32
CA GLN A 148 13.26 4.10 -9.85
C GLN A 148 13.35 4.05 -8.32
N PHE A 149 12.26 4.33 -7.60
CA PHE A 149 12.26 4.25 -6.14
C PHE A 149 12.40 2.80 -5.67
N ARG A 150 11.61 1.87 -6.25
CA ARG A 150 11.66 0.44 -5.93
C ARG A 150 13.07 -0.15 -6.07
N ASN A 151 13.82 0.27 -7.09
CA ASN A 151 15.16 -0.24 -7.38
C ASN A 151 16.29 0.62 -6.78
N SER A 152 15.96 1.68 -6.04
CA SER A 152 16.95 2.64 -5.53
C SER A 152 17.75 2.10 -4.34
N ASN A 153 18.97 2.63 -4.20
CA ASN A 153 19.80 2.47 -3.01
C ASN A 153 19.56 3.58 -1.96
N ILE A 154 18.42 4.28 -2.04
CA ILE A 154 18.03 5.25 -1.01
C ILE A 154 17.91 4.49 0.31
N ILE A 155 18.69 4.88 1.31
CA ILE A 155 18.64 4.27 2.63
C ILE A 155 17.36 4.70 3.32
N VAL A 156 16.60 3.73 3.82
CA VAL A 156 15.37 3.95 4.56
C VAL A 156 15.57 3.45 5.98
N GLU A 157 15.60 4.38 6.91
CA GLU A 157 15.70 4.13 8.33
C GLU A 157 14.30 3.87 8.90
N LEU A 158 14.12 2.67 9.45
CA LEU A 158 13.01 2.35 10.31
C LEU A 158 13.49 2.35 11.77
N PRO A 159 13.18 3.42 12.55
CA PRO A 159 13.74 3.59 13.88
C PRO A 159 13.51 2.37 14.76
N ARG A 160 14.59 1.87 15.41
CA ARG A 160 14.60 0.69 16.31
C ARG A 160 14.48 -0.68 15.63
N TYR A 161 14.42 -0.74 14.31
CA TYR A 161 14.31 -2.01 13.57
C TYR A 161 15.53 -2.23 12.67
N THR A 162 15.64 -1.43 11.62
CA THR A 162 16.67 -1.62 10.60
C THR A 162 16.88 -0.33 9.79
N SER A 163 17.99 -0.27 9.07
CA SER A 163 18.26 0.77 8.09
C SER A 163 18.79 0.07 6.84
N LEU A 164 17.98 0.08 5.78
CA LEU A 164 18.25 -0.70 4.57
C LEU A 164 17.95 0.14 3.32
N PRO A 165 18.65 -0.14 2.20
CA PRO A 165 18.26 0.36 0.88
C PRO A 165 16.78 0.09 0.56
N ALA A 166 16.11 0.98 -0.16
CA ALA A 166 14.70 0.83 -0.51
C ALA A 166 14.41 -0.50 -1.25
N ASN A 167 15.29 -0.89 -2.17
CA ASN A 167 15.22 -2.16 -2.92
C ASN A 167 15.42 -3.43 -2.08
N GLN A 168 15.87 -3.28 -0.83
CA GLN A 168 15.98 -4.37 0.13
C GLN A 168 14.88 -4.27 1.18
N LEU A 169 14.56 -3.07 1.67
CA LEU A 169 13.58 -2.88 2.72
C LEU A 169 12.16 -3.20 2.25
N PHE A 170 11.80 -2.77 1.03
CA PHE A 170 10.44 -2.89 0.52
C PHE A 170 10.31 -4.06 -0.45
N VAL A 171 9.54 -5.07 -0.05
CA VAL A 171 9.35 -6.30 -0.84
C VAL A 171 7.92 -6.32 -1.37
N ASN A 172 7.76 -6.44 -2.69
CA ASN A 172 6.45 -6.60 -3.28
C ASN A 172 5.89 -8.00 -2.96
N PHE A 173 4.58 -8.13 -2.70
CA PHE A 173 3.92 -9.40 -2.39
C PHE A 173 4.21 -10.51 -3.41
N ASP A 174 4.38 -10.18 -4.69
CA ASP A 174 4.70 -11.15 -5.74
C ASP A 174 6.15 -11.68 -5.69
N ALA A 175 7.01 -11.03 -4.91
CA ALA A 175 8.41 -11.39 -4.72
C ALA A 175 8.69 -11.92 -3.30
N VAL A 176 7.66 -12.14 -2.49
CA VAL A 176 7.81 -12.74 -1.16
C VAL A 176 8.00 -14.24 -1.30
N ASP A 177 9.03 -14.78 -0.66
CA ASP A 177 9.31 -16.21 -0.61
C ASP A 177 9.76 -16.65 0.80
N GLU A 178 10.00 -17.96 0.96
CA GLU A 178 10.41 -18.55 2.24
C GLU A 178 11.78 -18.09 2.74
N GLY A 179 12.65 -17.59 1.85
CA GLY A 179 13.97 -17.07 2.21
C GLY A 179 13.89 -15.82 3.07
N LEU A 180 12.76 -15.11 3.05
CA LEU A 180 12.48 -13.94 3.89
C LEU A 180 11.84 -14.33 5.24
N ALA A 181 11.72 -15.62 5.55
CA ALA A 181 11.10 -16.07 6.79
C ALA A 181 11.81 -15.47 8.01
N ASN A 182 11.02 -14.95 8.94
CA ASN A 182 11.44 -14.20 10.12
C ASN A 182 12.05 -12.82 9.88
N GLU A 183 12.12 -12.33 8.64
CA GLU A 183 12.62 -10.99 8.38
C GLU A 183 11.55 -9.92 8.62
N PHE A 184 11.99 -8.82 9.23
CA PHE A 184 11.18 -7.61 9.38
C PHE A 184 11.44 -6.68 8.19
N ARG A 185 10.43 -6.50 7.33
CA ARG A 185 10.51 -5.72 6.08
C ARG A 185 9.24 -4.88 5.90
N GLY A 186 9.25 -4.01 4.89
CA GLY A 186 8.05 -3.37 4.37
C GLY A 186 7.45 -4.18 3.22
N TYR A 187 6.46 -5.02 3.52
CA TYR A 187 5.79 -5.82 2.51
C TYR A 187 4.64 -5.03 1.88
N TRP A 188 4.54 -5.00 0.56
CA TRP A 188 3.54 -4.19 -0.12
C TRP A 188 3.01 -4.80 -1.40
N GLY A 189 1.82 -4.36 -1.82
CA GLY A 189 1.21 -4.81 -3.06
C GLY A 189 -0.31 -4.79 -2.98
N LEU A 190 -0.94 -5.53 -3.88
CA LEU A 190 -2.38 -5.54 -4.04
C LEU A 190 -3.06 -6.54 -3.08
N ILE A 191 -4.19 -6.13 -2.50
CA ILE A 191 -5.13 -7.04 -1.83
C ILE A 191 -6.06 -7.63 -2.89
N PHE A 192 -6.03 -8.94 -3.06
CA PHE A 192 -6.93 -9.60 -3.99
C PHE A 192 -8.29 -9.82 -3.34
N ASP A 193 -8.33 -10.49 -2.20
CA ASP A 193 -9.58 -10.79 -1.50
C ASP A 193 -9.40 -10.78 0.02
N THR A 194 -10.52 -10.77 0.73
CA THR A 194 -10.56 -10.74 2.19
C THR A 194 -11.33 -11.93 2.75
N GLY A 195 -10.91 -12.45 3.91
CA GLY A 195 -11.60 -13.54 4.58
C GLY A 195 -11.64 -13.38 6.08
N MET A 196 -12.73 -13.82 6.71
CA MET A 196 -12.86 -13.88 8.17
C MET A 196 -12.89 -15.35 8.61
N SER A 197 -12.02 -15.70 9.55
CA SER A 197 -12.05 -17.02 10.19
C SER A 197 -13.05 -17.07 11.34
N ALA A 198 -13.44 -18.28 11.74
CA ALA A 198 -14.43 -18.48 12.80
C ALA A 198 -13.98 -17.95 14.19
N ASP A 199 -12.66 -17.82 14.38
CA ASP A 199 -12.04 -17.23 15.56
C ASP A 199 -12.00 -15.69 15.55
N GLY A 200 -12.52 -15.06 14.49
CA GLY A 200 -12.49 -13.61 14.28
C GLY A 200 -11.18 -13.09 13.66
N SER A 201 -10.27 -13.98 13.25
CA SER A 201 -9.06 -13.57 12.53
C SER A 201 -9.40 -13.07 11.14
N PHE A 202 -8.98 -11.86 10.83
CA PHE A 202 -9.22 -11.22 9.54
C PHE A 202 -8.00 -11.34 8.63
N TRP A 203 -8.23 -11.83 7.42
CA TRP A 203 -7.20 -12.17 6.45
C TRP A 203 -7.32 -11.28 5.22
N LEU A 204 -6.20 -10.68 4.83
CA LEU A 204 -6.05 -10.03 3.54
C LEU A 204 -5.19 -10.95 2.67
N ASN A 205 -5.76 -11.51 1.62
CA ASN A 205 -5.05 -12.44 0.74
C ASN A 205 -4.40 -11.66 -0.41
N THR A 206 -3.12 -11.92 -0.62
CA THR A 206 -2.24 -11.11 -1.46
C THR A 206 -1.33 -11.99 -2.29
N GLY A 207 -0.52 -11.37 -3.16
CA GLY A 207 0.47 -12.08 -3.95
C GLY A 207 -0.13 -12.81 -5.15
N LYS A 208 0.78 -13.22 -6.04
CA LYS A 208 0.43 -13.86 -7.31
C LYS A 208 -0.29 -15.20 -7.13
N TYR A 209 0.03 -15.92 -6.06
CA TYR A 209 -0.57 -17.19 -5.70
C TYR A 209 -1.32 -17.05 -4.37
N ASP A 210 -2.18 -18.01 -4.03
CA ASP A 210 -2.94 -17.98 -2.77
C ASP A 210 -2.11 -18.46 -1.56
N ASP A 211 -0.79 -18.22 -1.60
CA ASP A 211 0.22 -18.69 -0.67
C ASP A 211 0.70 -17.60 0.30
N LEU A 212 0.26 -16.34 0.13
CA LEU A 212 0.60 -15.23 1.00
C LEU A 212 -0.65 -14.52 1.54
N SER A 213 -0.71 -14.37 2.86
CA SER A 213 -1.75 -13.57 3.52
C SER A 213 -1.17 -12.63 4.57
N ILE A 214 -1.93 -11.57 4.86
CA ILE A 214 -1.68 -10.69 6.00
C ILE A 214 -2.74 -11.01 7.03
N LEU A 215 -2.29 -11.25 8.26
CA LEU A 215 -3.16 -11.55 9.39
C LEU A 215 -3.38 -10.30 10.24
N ILE A 216 -4.65 -9.88 10.34
CA ILE A 216 -5.13 -8.94 11.35
C ILE A 216 -5.82 -9.76 12.43
N THR A 217 -5.21 -9.83 13.61
CA THR A 217 -5.75 -10.60 14.72
C THR A 217 -7.07 -9.98 15.24
N PRO A 218 -7.97 -10.75 15.88
CA PRO A 218 -9.27 -10.26 16.32
C PRO A 218 -9.16 -8.98 17.17
N GLU A 219 -8.13 -8.88 18.01
CA GLU A 219 -7.90 -7.75 18.91
C GLU A 219 -7.53 -6.47 18.15
N LYS A 220 -7.01 -6.58 16.94
CA LYS A 220 -6.56 -5.45 16.11
C LYS A 220 -7.58 -5.05 15.03
N TYR A 221 -8.58 -5.90 14.78
CA TYR A 221 -9.50 -5.70 13.66
C TYR A 221 -10.29 -4.39 13.77
N ASP A 222 -10.83 -4.06 14.94
CA ASP A 222 -11.61 -2.82 15.12
C ASP A 222 -10.74 -1.57 14.95
N ASP A 223 -9.49 -1.60 15.41
CA ASP A 223 -8.55 -0.49 15.24
C ASP A 223 -8.13 -0.35 13.77
N PHE A 224 -7.90 -1.47 13.09
CA PHE A 224 -7.64 -1.52 11.66
C PHE A 224 -8.81 -0.93 10.87
N LYS A 225 -10.04 -1.34 11.20
CA LYS A 225 -11.27 -0.83 10.59
C LYS A 225 -11.45 0.66 10.81
N ARG A 226 -11.23 1.14 12.04
CA ARG A 226 -11.37 2.56 12.39
C ARG A 226 -10.32 3.43 11.68
N LYS A 227 -9.07 2.97 11.64
CA LYS A 227 -7.97 3.69 10.97
C LYS A 227 -8.24 3.91 9.49
N PHE A 228 -8.73 2.87 8.81
CA PHE A 228 -8.92 2.89 7.37
C PHE A 228 -10.35 3.20 6.93
N ASN A 229 -11.28 3.30 7.88
CA ASN A 229 -12.65 3.75 7.70
C ASN A 229 -13.42 2.99 6.59
N PHE A 230 -13.31 1.67 6.57
CA PHE A 230 -14.11 0.80 5.69
C PHE A 230 -15.32 0.23 6.45
N GLN A 231 -16.45 0.06 5.76
CA GLN A 231 -17.66 -0.50 6.38
C GLN A 231 -17.77 -2.01 6.17
N LEU A 232 -17.50 -2.45 4.95
CA LEU A 232 -17.41 -3.85 4.57
C LEU A 232 -15.97 -4.24 4.24
N ASP A 233 -15.56 -5.43 4.66
CA ASP A 233 -14.21 -5.98 4.42
C ASP A 233 -13.83 -5.96 2.94
N ARG A 234 -14.79 -6.28 2.06
CA ARG A 234 -14.58 -6.31 0.61
C ARG A 234 -14.21 -4.97 -0.01
N GLU A 235 -14.39 -3.85 0.70
CA GLU A 235 -13.96 -2.53 0.23
C GLU A 235 -12.43 -2.44 0.10
N LEU A 236 -11.70 -3.31 0.81
CA LEU A 236 -10.26 -3.42 0.74
C LEU A 236 -9.77 -4.16 -0.52
N GLU A 237 -10.64 -4.91 -1.20
CA GLU A 237 -10.27 -5.64 -2.41
C GLU A 237 -9.90 -4.67 -3.54
N GLY A 238 -8.73 -4.89 -4.14
CA GLY A 238 -8.17 -4.03 -5.16
C GLY A 238 -7.43 -2.80 -4.62
N MET A 239 -7.35 -2.63 -3.30
CA MET A 239 -6.49 -1.60 -2.71
C MET A 239 -5.03 -2.08 -2.66
N HIS A 240 -4.11 -1.12 -2.69
CA HIS A 240 -2.72 -1.36 -2.37
C HIS A 240 -2.49 -1.18 -0.86
N LEU A 241 -1.70 -2.07 -0.28
CA LEU A 241 -1.31 -2.07 1.13
C LEU A 241 0.21 -2.08 1.25
N LEU A 242 0.72 -1.38 2.27
CA LEU A 242 2.07 -1.52 2.80
C LEU A 242 1.97 -1.88 4.28
N VAL A 243 2.68 -2.92 4.70
CA VAL A 243 2.79 -3.37 6.09
C VAL A 243 4.26 -3.44 6.47
N LEU A 244 4.65 -2.76 7.54
CA LEU A 244 5.92 -3.04 8.21
C LEU A 244 5.70 -4.13 9.25
N GLY A 245 6.20 -5.32 8.99
CA GLY A 245 5.92 -6.50 9.81
C GLY A 245 6.93 -7.60 9.61
N LYS A 246 6.69 -8.73 10.29
CA LYS A 246 7.53 -9.93 10.21
C LYS A 246 6.84 -10.99 9.35
N LEU A 247 7.60 -11.64 8.48
CA LEU A 247 7.12 -12.80 7.74
C LEU A 247 7.24 -14.06 8.61
N ARG A 248 6.17 -14.85 8.66
CA ARG A 248 6.16 -16.19 9.25
C ARG A 248 5.72 -17.21 8.21
N LYS A 249 6.21 -18.43 8.38
CA LYS A 249 5.73 -19.60 7.63
C LYS A 249 4.80 -20.41 8.53
N ALA A 250 3.56 -20.62 8.08
CA ALA A 250 2.63 -21.53 8.72
C ALA A 250 3.05 -22.98 8.49
N TRP A 251 2.54 -23.90 9.31
CA TRP A 251 2.78 -25.34 9.12
C TRP A 251 2.34 -25.84 7.73
N SER A 252 1.25 -25.27 7.20
CA SER A 252 0.73 -25.60 5.86
C SER A 252 1.65 -25.19 4.71
N GLY A 253 2.74 -24.45 4.98
CA GLY A 253 3.59 -23.83 3.97
C GLY A 253 3.14 -22.42 3.59
N LYS A 254 1.92 -22.00 3.98
CA LYS A 254 1.42 -20.65 3.70
C LYS A 254 2.29 -19.59 4.40
N LEU A 255 2.66 -18.56 3.67
CA LEU A 255 3.38 -17.41 4.19
C LEU A 255 2.37 -16.41 4.77
N ILE A 256 2.70 -15.89 5.95
CA ILE A 256 1.85 -14.99 6.72
C ILE A 256 2.68 -13.79 7.14
N ILE A 257 2.24 -12.59 6.78
CA ILE A 257 2.80 -11.34 7.32
C ILE A 257 1.96 -10.95 8.52
N ASP A 258 2.59 -10.87 9.69
CA ASP A 258 1.90 -10.42 10.90
C ASP A 258 1.87 -8.89 10.97
N VAL A 259 0.71 -8.37 11.34
CA VAL A 259 0.56 -6.97 11.76
C VAL A 259 0.73 -6.89 13.26
N ASP A 260 1.92 -6.45 13.68
CA ASP A 260 2.22 -6.17 15.09
C ASP A 260 1.44 -4.95 15.59
N ASP A 261 1.34 -3.93 14.74
CA ASP A 261 0.74 -2.63 15.06
C ASP A 261 0.06 -2.07 13.81
N VAL A 262 -1.22 -1.71 13.94
CA VAL A 262 -2.02 -1.13 12.86
C VAL A 262 -1.42 0.17 12.34
N ASP A 263 -0.67 0.92 13.17
CA ASP A 263 0.04 2.14 12.78
C ASP A 263 1.17 1.92 11.78
N ARG A 264 1.62 0.67 11.63
CA ARG A 264 2.61 0.24 10.66
C ARG A 264 2.04 -0.17 9.30
N CYS A 265 0.74 0.05 9.12
CA CYS A 265 0.06 -0.21 7.87
C CYS A 265 -0.29 1.11 7.16
N ALA A 266 -0.25 1.11 5.83
CA ALA A 266 -0.81 2.15 4.99
C ALA A 266 -1.59 1.55 3.83
N LEU A 267 -2.76 2.13 3.54
CA LEU A 267 -3.58 1.77 2.39
C LEU A 267 -3.64 2.91 1.36
N CYS A 268 -3.72 2.54 0.10
CA CYS A 268 -4.09 3.43 -1.00
C CYS A 268 -5.22 2.77 -1.80
N ASP A 269 -6.36 3.46 -1.88
CA ASP A 269 -7.34 3.21 -2.94
C ASP A 269 -6.81 3.86 -4.22
N ASP A 270 -6.99 3.16 -5.34
CA ASP A 270 -6.54 3.59 -6.67
C ASP A 270 -7.57 4.43 -7.43
#